data_AF-A0A358PDE6-F1
#
_entry.id   AF-A0A358PDE6-F1
#
_cell.length_a   1.000
_cell.length_b   1.000
_cell.length_c   1.000
_cell.angle_alpha   90.00
_cell.angle_beta   90.00
_cell.angle_gamma   90.00
#
_symmetry.space_group_name_H-M   'P 1'
#
loop_
_entity.id
_entity.type
_entity.pdbx_description
1 polymer ?
#
loop_
_entity_poly.entity_id
_entity_poly.type
_entity_poly.pdbx_seq_one_letter_code
_entity_poly.pdbx_strand_id
1 'polypeptide(L)' 'YKGSGLSVLMEILAGVFSGANFGGDVPDQYTVWDRPQNVGHFFMALKPGVFVTEQGFRDRMD' A
#
# COMPACT_ATOMS: atom_id res chain seq x y z
N TYR A 1 -4.54 15.64 10.31
CA TYR A 1 -3.11 15.25 10.25
C TYR A 1 -2.86 13.74 10.25
N LYS A 2 -3.58 12.91 11.01
CA LYS A 2 -3.37 11.44 10.97
C LYS A 2 -3.71 10.83 9.59
N GLY A 3 -4.86 11.20 9.03
CA GLY A 3 -5.29 10.72 7.71
C GLY A 3 -4.35 11.11 6.58
N SER A 4 -3.89 12.36 6.55
CA SER A 4 -2.94 12.84 5.54
C SER A 4 -1.59 12.10 5.62
N GLY A 5 -1.09 11.80 6.83
CA GLY A 5 0.12 11.00 6.98
C GLY A 5 -0.04 9.57 6.47
N LEU A 6 -1.21 8.96 6.68
CA LEU A 6 -1.51 7.64 6.14
C LEU A 6 -1.62 7.65 4.61
N SER A 7 -2.24 8.67 4.02
CA SER A 7 -2.30 8.84 2.56
C SER A 7 -0.90 8.93 1.94
N VAL A 8 0.01 9.71 2.55
CA VAL A 8 1.41 9.80 2.10
C VAL A 8 2.13 8.44 2.17
N LEU A 9 1.92 7.67 3.24
CA LEU A 9 2.49 6.32 3.34
C LEU A 9 1.99 5.41 2.21
N MET A 10 0.69 5.45 1.91
CA MET A 10 0.11 4.65 0.80
C MET A 10 0.69 5.08 -0.55
N GLU A 11 0.84 6.38 -0.78
CA GLU A 11 1.37 6.91 -2.04
C GLU A 11 2.83 6.52 -2.27
N ILE A 12 3.64 6.54 -1.21
CA ILE A 12 5.04 6.10 -1.30
C ILE A 12 5.12 4.60 -1.60
N LEU A 13 4.37 3.75 -0.89
CA LEU A 13 4.47 2.30 -1.03
C LEU A 13 3.82 1.78 -2.31
N ALA A 14 2.64 2.29 -2.66
CA ALA A 14 1.88 1.81 -3.80
C ALA A 14 2.24 2.55 -5.09
N GLY A 15 2.54 3.85 -5.03
CA GLY A 15 2.92 4.65 -6.20
C GLY A 15 4.43 4.64 -6.44
N VAL A 16 5.17 5.40 -5.63
CA VAL A 16 6.61 5.66 -5.85
C VAL A 16 7.43 4.36 -5.89
N PHE A 17 7.25 3.49 -4.89
CA PHE A 17 8.05 2.27 -4.76
C PHE A 17 7.75 1.23 -5.86
N SER A 18 6.52 1.17 -6.36
CA SER A 18 6.15 0.24 -7.45
C SER A 18 6.53 0.75 -8.84
N GLY A 19 6.85 2.04 -8.98
CA GLY A 19 7.06 2.71 -10.28
C GLY A 19 5.76 3.12 -10.99
N ALA A 20 4.63 3.03 -10.30
CA ALA A 20 3.34 3.49 -10.79
C ALA A 20 3.20 5.02 -10.71
N ASN A 21 2.12 5.56 -11.27
CA ASN A 21 1.78 6.98 -11.10
C ASN A 21 1.48 7.28 -9.63
N PHE A 22 1.83 8.48 -9.17
CA PHE A 22 1.62 8.93 -7.80
C PHE A 22 1.22 10.42 -7.77
N GLY A 23 0.73 10.89 -6.64
CA GLY A 23 0.29 12.27 -6.46
C GLY A 23 -0.84 12.65 -7.42
N GLY A 24 -0.64 13.73 -8.18
CA GLY A 24 -1.59 14.22 -9.17
C GLY A 24 -1.52 13.52 -10.52
N ASP A 25 -0.56 12.60 -10.73
CA ASP A 25 -0.33 11.98 -12.04
C ASP A 25 -1.22 10.76 -12.30
N VAL A 26 -1.96 10.29 -11.28
CA VAL A 26 -2.99 9.25 -11.44
C VAL A 26 -4.21 9.87 -12.13
N PRO A 27 -4.53 9.49 -13.38
CA PRO A 27 -5.66 10.03 -14.10
C PRO A 27 -6.99 9.66 -13.43
N ASP A 28 -7.92 10.61 -13.44
CA ASP A 28 -9.29 10.38 -12.98
C ASP A 28 -10.03 9.41 -13.92
N GLN A 29 -10.59 8.35 -13.34
CA GLN A 29 -11.18 7.23 -14.07
C GLN A 29 -12.44 7.60 -14.87
N TYR A 30 -13.10 8.71 -14.55
CA TYR A 30 -14.40 9.11 -15.12
C TYR A 30 -14.31 10.31 -16.07
N THR A 31 -13.15 10.96 -16.14
CA THR A 31 -12.97 12.18 -16.92
C THR A 31 -11.80 12.12 -17.88
N VAL A 32 -10.81 11.25 -17.65
CA VAL A 32 -9.63 11.12 -18.48
C VAL A 32 -9.63 9.76 -19.18
N TRP A 33 -9.87 9.77 -20.50
CA TRP A 33 -10.11 8.57 -21.32
C TRP A 33 -9.03 8.33 -22.40
N ASP A 34 -8.05 9.21 -22.49
CA ASP A 34 -7.02 9.23 -23.55
C ASP A 34 -5.76 8.41 -23.20
N ARG A 35 -5.63 7.97 -21.95
CA ARG A 35 -4.46 7.19 -21.48
C ARG A 35 -4.81 6.24 -20.33
N PRO A 36 -4.07 5.13 -20.15
CA PRO A 36 -4.22 4.25 -18.99
C PRO A 36 -3.87 4.93 -17.66
N GLN A 37 -4.43 4.46 -16.55
CA GLN A 37 -4.23 5.11 -15.25
C GLN A 37 -2.86 4.87 -14.59
N ASN A 38 -2.22 3.72 -14.89
CA ASN A 38 -0.98 3.28 -14.26
C ASN A 38 -1.04 3.33 -12.71
N VAL A 39 -2.10 2.76 -12.11
CA VAL A 39 -2.24 2.65 -10.65
C VAL A 39 -1.33 1.57 -10.08
N GLY A 40 -0.76 1.84 -8.91
CA GLY A 40 0.08 0.87 -8.21
C GLY A 40 -0.60 0.27 -7.00
N HIS A 41 -0.19 -0.94 -6.65
CA HIS A 41 -0.68 -1.67 -5.49
C HIS A 41 0.51 -2.17 -4.67
N PHE A 42 0.36 -2.20 -3.35
CA PHE A 42 1.35 -2.75 -2.45
C PHE A 42 0.71 -3.79 -1.54
N PHE A 43 1.33 -4.97 -1.48
CA PHE A 43 0.90 -6.07 -0.62
C PHE A 43 2.06 -6.47 0.28
N MET A 44 1.78 -6.66 1.57
CA MET A 44 2.77 -7.08 2.57
C MET A 44 2.28 -8.34 3.28
N ALA A 45 3.12 -9.36 3.32
CA ALA A 45 2.91 -10.56 4.13
C ALA A 45 4.11 -10.75 5.06
N LEU A 46 3.85 -10.92 6.35
CA LEU A 46 4.87 -11.15 7.37
C LEU A 46 4.70 -12.56 7.92
N LYS A 47 5.74 -13.40 7.86
CA LYS A 47 5.74 -14.73 8.47
C LYS A 47 6.08 -14.61 9.96
N PRO A 48 5.14 -14.83 10.90
CA PRO A 48 5.39 -14.58 12.32
C PRO A 48 6.51 -15.45 12.90
N GLY A 49 6.63 -16.69 12.41
CA GLY A 49 7.63 -17.66 12.84
C GLY A 49 9.10 -17.23 12.69
N VAL A 50 9.38 -16.15 11.95
CA VAL A 50 10.73 -15.56 11.83
C VAL A 50 11.08 -14.67 13.03
N PHE A 51 10.07 -14.14 13.72
CA PHE A 51 10.24 -13.16 14.80
C PHE A 51 9.90 -13.72 16.18
N VAL A 52 8.93 -14.64 16.23
CA VAL A 52 8.38 -15.23 17.46
C VAL A 52 8.00 -16.69 17.20
N THR A 53 7.83 -17.49 18.26
CA THR A 53 7.31 -18.86 18.12
C THR A 53 5.86 -18.85 17.64
N GLU A 54 5.45 -19.87 16.88
CA GLU A 54 4.07 -19.95 16.39
C GLU A 54 3.06 -19.99 17.54
N GLN A 55 3.35 -20.77 18.59
CA GLN A 55 2.50 -20.82 19.78
C GLN A 55 2.42 -19.45 20.46
N GLY A 56 3.56 -18.80 20.71
CA GLY A 56 3.59 -17.50 21.36
C GLY A 56 2.98 -16.37 20.51
N PHE A 57 2.84 -16.54 19.20
CA PHE A 57 2.05 -15.65 18.36
C PHE A 57 0.55 -15.92 18.49
N ARG A 58 0.13 -17.20 18.43
CA ARG A 58 -1.28 -17.61 18.61
C ARG A 58 -1.82 -17.18 19.97
N ASP A 59 -1.07 -17.41 21.04
CA ASP A 59 -1.46 -17.04 22.41
C ASP A 59 -1.67 -15.52 22.60
N ARG A 60 -1.10 -14.67 21.73
CA ARG A 60 -1.31 -13.21 21.76
C ARG A 60 -2.49 -12.74 20.91
N MET A 61 -2.98 -13.60 20.04
CA MET A 61 -4.10 -13.33 19.14
C MET A 61 -5.44 -13.76 19.74
N ASP A 62 -5.43 -14.83 20.54
CA ASP A 62 -6.58 -15.30 21.35
C ASP A 62 -6.87 -14.34 22.52
#